data_AF-A0A9J5WRE7-F1
#
_entry.id   AF-A0A9J5WRE7-F1
#
_cell.length_a   1.000
_cell.length_b   1.000
_cell.length_c   1.000
_cell.angle_alpha   90.00
_cell.angle_beta   90.00
_cell.angle_gamma   90.00
#
_symmetry.space_group_name_H-M   'P 1'
#
loop_
_entity.id
_entity.type
_entity.pdbx_description
1 polymer ?
#
loop_
_entity_poly.entity_id
_entity_poly.type
_entity_poly.pdbx_seq_one_letter_code
_entity_poly.pdbx_strand_id
1 'polypeptide(L)'
;MVKDNSEASNKRKVIETTIACCKHFEKLIDEDGATKTKCNYCGKTYATTIKDNGTLIMNNHLTIKKCPKFSHTVDDGQTLIDIVPSSMGAKEGVVSIWKFEQAQSRRTLVQMVIIDELLFSFIEKKGFKNFMKVTVSQFHIPSCRTLTRDC
;
A
#
# COMPACT_ATOMS: atom_id res chain seq x y z
N MET A 1 27.84 -17.11 -58.63
CA MET A 1 26.44 -17.10 -59.09
C MET A 1 25.57 -17.62 -57.95
N VAL A 2 24.52 -16.86 -57.59
CA VAL A 2 23.27 -17.25 -56.86
C VAL A 2 23.46 -17.58 -55.36
N LYS A 3 23.22 -16.62 -54.44
CA LYS A 3 21.96 -16.34 -53.66
C LYS A 3 21.80 -17.34 -52.48
N ASP A 4 21.28 -17.04 -51.29
CA ASP A 4 20.40 -16.00 -50.76
C ASP A 4 20.50 -15.95 -49.21
N ASN A 5 20.26 -14.76 -48.65
CA ASN A 5 19.44 -14.43 -47.47
C ASN A 5 19.42 -15.32 -46.18
N SER A 6 19.73 -14.72 -45.01
CA SER A 6 19.06 -15.13 -43.75
C SER A 6 18.93 -13.97 -42.76
N GLU A 7 17.69 -13.81 -42.27
CA GLU A 7 17.14 -12.70 -41.50
C GLU A 7 17.64 -12.65 -40.06
N ALA A 8 18.09 -11.48 -39.61
CA ALA A 8 18.34 -11.21 -38.20
C ALA A 8 17.00 -10.89 -37.49
N SER A 9 16.31 -11.91 -37.00
CA SER A 9 15.16 -11.72 -36.09
C SER A 9 15.66 -11.58 -34.65
N ASN A 10 15.52 -10.37 -34.13
CA ASN A 10 15.94 -9.97 -32.80
C ASN A 10 14.98 -10.57 -31.74
N LYS A 11 15.33 -11.73 -31.19
CA LYS A 11 14.54 -12.39 -30.14
C LYS A 11 14.75 -11.67 -28.81
N ARG A 12 13.85 -10.75 -28.46
CA ARG A 12 13.75 -10.23 -27.10
C ARG A 12 13.23 -11.35 -26.19
N LYS A 13 14.01 -11.66 -25.14
CA LYS A 13 13.63 -12.61 -24.10
C LYS A 13 12.30 -12.17 -23.49
N VAL A 14 11.30 -13.03 -23.58
CA VAL A 14 10.03 -12.88 -22.86
C VAL A 14 10.38 -12.93 -21.37
N ILE A 15 10.30 -11.77 -20.72
CA ILE A 15 10.49 -11.65 -19.29
C ILE A 15 9.29 -12.34 -18.67
N GLU A 16 9.56 -13.48 -18.03
CA GLU A 16 8.62 -14.23 -17.20
C GLU A 16 8.39 -13.46 -15.89
N THR A 17 7.88 -12.24 -16.01
CA THR A 17 7.31 -11.52 -14.88
C THR A 17 6.04 -12.25 -14.55
N THR A 18 6.17 -13.23 -13.67
CA THR A 18 5.06 -13.94 -13.03
C THR A 18 4.28 -12.89 -12.23
N ILE A 19 3.38 -12.18 -12.90
CA ILE A 19 2.66 -11.03 -12.36
C ILE A 19 1.89 -11.50 -11.12
N ALA A 20 2.01 -10.77 -10.01
CA ALA A 20 1.38 -11.09 -8.73
C ALA A 20 -0.13 -11.39 -8.86
N CYS A 21 -0.82 -10.75 -9.82
CA CYS A 21 -2.23 -10.99 -10.10
C CYS A 21 -2.53 -12.42 -10.59
N CYS A 22 -1.58 -13.11 -11.23
CA CYS A 22 -1.76 -14.47 -11.73
C CYS A 22 -1.94 -15.52 -10.63
N LYS A 23 -1.45 -15.25 -9.41
CA LYS A 23 -1.65 -16.14 -8.25
C LYS A 23 -3.11 -16.27 -7.83
N HIS A 24 -3.97 -15.36 -8.28
CA HIS A 24 -5.38 -15.26 -7.90
C HIS A 24 -6.34 -15.88 -8.92
N PHE A 25 -5.82 -16.47 -9.99
CA PHE A 25 -6.62 -17.07 -11.05
C PHE A 25 -6.08 -18.43 -11.45
N GLU A 26 -7.00 -19.34 -11.74
CA GLU A 26 -6.71 -20.67 -12.24
C GLU A 26 -6.87 -20.70 -13.77
N LYS A 27 -5.92 -21.31 -14.49
CA LYS A 27 -5.99 -21.46 -15.94
C LYS A 27 -6.76 -22.72 -16.30
N LEU A 28 -7.81 -22.57 -17.08
CA LEU A 28 -8.61 -23.66 -17.65
C LEU A 28 -8.31 -23.74 -19.16
N ILE A 29 -8.24 -24.94 -19.70
CA ILE A 29 -8.14 -25.19 -21.14
C ILE A 29 -9.39 -25.98 -21.50
N ASP A 30 -10.23 -25.43 -22.38
CA ASP A 30 -11.37 -26.17 -22.91
C ASP A 30 -10.90 -27.22 -23.94
N GLU A 31 -11.74 -28.22 -24.22
CA GLU A 31 -11.47 -29.26 -25.23
C GLU A 31 -11.21 -28.69 -26.64
N ASP A 32 -11.65 -27.46 -26.91
CA ASP A 32 -11.40 -26.70 -28.15
C ASP A 32 -10.07 -25.92 -28.18
N GLY A 33 -9.19 -26.10 -27.19
CA GLY A 33 -7.87 -25.44 -27.14
C GLY A 33 -7.89 -23.96 -26.74
N ALA A 34 -9.06 -23.42 -26.35
CA ALA A 34 -9.18 -22.07 -25.82
C ALA A 34 -8.70 -22.01 -24.35
N THR A 35 -7.78 -21.09 -24.05
CA THR A 35 -7.33 -20.86 -22.67
C THR A 35 -8.26 -19.88 -21.96
N LYS A 36 -8.98 -20.33 -20.94
CA LYS A 36 -9.78 -19.50 -20.04
C LYS A 36 -9.05 -19.32 -18.70
N THR A 37 -9.34 -18.25 -17.97
CA THR A 37 -8.84 -18.02 -16.62
C THR A 37 -10.00 -17.78 -15.66
N LYS A 38 -10.05 -18.49 -14.54
CA LYS A 38 -11.10 -18.42 -13.52
C LYS A 38 -10.57 -17.67 -12.31
N CYS A 39 -11.29 -16.67 -11.81
CA CYS A 39 -10.91 -16.00 -10.57
C CYS A 39 -11.23 -16.87 -9.35
N ASN A 40 -10.27 -17.06 -8.45
CA ASN A 40 -10.45 -17.88 -7.24
C ASN A 40 -11.40 -17.24 -6.21
N TYR A 41 -11.58 -15.93 -6.27
CA TYR A 41 -12.41 -15.20 -5.32
C TYR A 41 -13.88 -15.11 -5.74
N CYS A 42 -14.16 -14.83 -7.01
CA CYS A 42 -15.53 -14.65 -7.50
C CYS A 42 -16.03 -15.78 -8.42
N GLY A 43 -15.16 -16.72 -8.81
CA GLY A 43 -15.50 -17.84 -9.68
C GLY A 43 -15.75 -17.48 -11.15
N LYS A 44 -15.66 -16.20 -11.55
CA LYS A 44 -15.89 -15.76 -12.94
C LYS A 44 -14.77 -16.23 -13.86
N THR A 45 -15.15 -16.78 -15.01
CA THR A 45 -14.24 -17.23 -16.07
C THR A 45 -14.10 -16.17 -17.15
N TYR A 46 -12.87 -15.91 -17.57
CA TYR A 46 -12.53 -14.96 -18.62
C TYR A 46 -11.77 -15.67 -19.74
N ALA A 47 -12.15 -15.43 -20.99
CA ALA A 47 -11.39 -15.94 -22.13
C ALA A 47 -10.05 -15.18 -22.22
N THR A 48 -8.96 -15.92 -22.25
CA THR A 48 -7.61 -15.36 -22.37
C THR A 48 -7.10 -15.64 -23.77
N THR A 49 -6.94 -14.61 -24.60
CA THR A 49 -6.34 -14.76 -25.92
C THR A 49 -4.84 -15.02 -25.78
N ILE A 50 -4.34 -15.93 -26.62
CA ILE A 50 -3.03 -16.61 -26.50
C ILE A 50 -1.82 -15.68 -26.53
N LYS A 51 -1.97 -14.39 -26.91
CA LYS A 51 -0.82 -13.52 -27.14
C LYS A 51 -0.51 -12.53 -26.02
N ASP A 52 -1.40 -11.62 -25.57
CA ASP A 52 -0.91 -10.54 -24.69
C ASP A 52 -1.90 -10.00 -23.62
N ASN A 53 -3.16 -10.45 -23.60
CA ASN A 53 -4.22 -9.72 -22.85
C ASN A 53 -4.67 -10.38 -21.54
N GLY A 54 -4.10 -11.51 -21.14
CA GLY A 54 -4.49 -12.22 -19.91
C GLY A 54 -4.27 -11.39 -18.65
N THR A 55 -3.07 -10.83 -18.51
CA THR A 55 -2.68 -10.06 -17.32
C THR A 55 -3.50 -8.80 -17.15
N LEU A 56 -3.84 -8.09 -18.24
CA LEU A 56 -4.63 -6.86 -18.16
C LEU A 56 -6.07 -7.16 -17.70
N ILE A 57 -6.69 -8.23 -18.20
CA ILE A 57 -8.04 -8.65 -17.81
C ILE A 57 -8.06 -9.05 -16.33
N MET A 58 -7.06 -9.81 -15.89
CA MET A 58 -6.92 -10.26 -14.50
C MET A 58 -6.65 -9.09 -13.55
N ASN A 59 -5.76 -8.16 -13.93
CA ASN A 59 -5.44 -6.99 -13.13
C ASN A 59 -6.63 -6.02 -13.05
N ASN A 60 -7.32 -5.76 -14.17
CA ASN A 60 -8.54 -4.94 -14.18
C ASN A 60 -9.66 -5.57 -13.34
N HIS A 61 -9.76 -6.90 -13.31
CA HIS A 61 -10.74 -7.59 -12.48
C HIS A 61 -10.48 -7.39 -10.98
N LEU A 62 -9.21 -7.48 -10.55
CA LEU A 62 -8.80 -7.28 -9.16
C LEU A 62 -8.89 -5.81 -8.73
N THR A 63 -8.38 -4.89 -9.55
CA THR A 63 -8.23 -3.46 -9.21
C THR A 63 -9.52 -2.65 -9.32
N ILE A 64 -10.40 -2.94 -10.27
CA ILE A 64 -11.63 -2.14 -10.53
C ILE A 64 -12.79 -2.57 -9.58
N LYS A 65 -12.51 -3.25 -8.46
CA LYS A 65 -13.52 -3.81 -7.53
C LYS A 65 -14.60 -4.70 -8.19
N LYS A 66 -14.37 -5.16 -9.44
CA LYS A 66 -15.29 -6.07 -10.16
C LYS A 66 -15.34 -7.46 -9.53
N CYS A 67 -14.37 -7.76 -8.66
CA CYS A 67 -14.39 -8.89 -7.77
C CYS A 67 -14.99 -8.49 -6.40
N PRO A 68 -16.26 -8.82 -6.11
CA PRO A 68 -16.91 -8.42 -4.86
C PRO A 68 -16.27 -9.04 -3.61
N LYS A 69 -15.46 -10.10 -3.78
CA LYS A 69 -14.79 -10.82 -2.70
C LYS A 69 -13.29 -10.52 -2.61
N PHE A 70 -12.73 -9.75 -3.56
CA PHE A 70 -11.35 -9.27 -3.44
C PHE A 70 -11.39 -7.96 -2.66
N SER A 71 -11.28 -8.06 -1.34
CA SER A 71 -10.98 -6.88 -0.54
C SER A 71 -9.57 -6.45 -0.89
N HIS A 72 -9.44 -5.40 -1.70
CA HIS A 72 -8.30 -4.52 -1.60
C HIS A 72 -8.32 -3.94 -0.18
N THR A 73 -7.84 -4.71 0.80
CA THR A 73 -7.28 -4.16 2.03
C THR A 73 -5.98 -3.52 1.59
N VAL A 74 -6.12 -2.38 0.90
CA VAL A 74 -5.04 -1.41 0.88
C VAL A 74 -4.92 -1.00 2.33
N ASP A 75 -3.97 -1.62 3.02
CA ASP A 75 -3.37 -1.04 4.21
C ASP A 75 -2.63 0.22 3.72
N ASP A 76 -3.39 1.25 3.34
CA ASP A 76 -2.89 2.55 2.87
C ASP A 76 -2.33 3.38 4.04
N GLY A 77 -1.99 2.73 5.16
CA GLY A 77 -1.22 3.31 6.22
C GLY A 77 0.26 3.14 5.92
N GLN A 78 0.81 3.92 4.98
CA GLN A 78 2.27 4.05 4.87
C GLN A 78 2.80 4.39 6.26
N THR A 79 3.49 3.47 6.94
CA THR A 79 4.02 3.72 8.28
C THR A 79 5.02 4.86 8.20
N LEU A 80 4.78 5.96 8.92
CA LEU A 80 5.77 7.05 9.01
C LEU A 80 7.01 6.51 9.72
N ILE A 81 8.12 6.51 9.00
CA ILE A 81 9.42 6.04 9.45
C ILE A 81 10.42 7.18 9.28
N ASP A 82 11.04 7.59 10.39
CA ASP A 82 12.15 8.56 10.36
C ASP A 82 13.46 7.88 10.76
N ILE A 83 14.53 8.26 10.08
CA ILE A 83 15.88 7.83 10.37
C ILE A 83 16.44 8.79 11.43
N VAL A 84 16.55 8.34 12.68
CA VAL A 84 17.00 9.17 13.79
C VAL A 84 18.40 8.74 14.24
N PRO A 85 19.38 9.67 14.28
CA PRO A 85 20.70 9.37 14.84
C PRO A 85 20.55 9.07 16.34
N SER A 86 21.13 7.96 16.80
CA SER A 86 21.07 7.55 18.21
C SER A 86 21.66 8.64 19.11
N SER A 87 20.86 9.19 20.02
CA SER A 87 21.35 10.22 20.95
C SER A 87 22.30 9.61 21.99
N MET A 88 23.41 10.33 22.19
CA MET A 88 24.44 10.22 23.24
C MET A 88 24.67 8.84 23.89
N GLY A 89 25.75 8.18 23.46
CA GLY A 89 26.44 7.14 24.25
C GLY A 89 26.61 5.79 23.55
N ALA A 90 25.88 5.55 22.46
CA ALA A 90 26.09 4.36 21.63
C ALA A 90 27.05 4.68 20.48
N LYS A 91 27.95 3.72 20.23
CA LYS A 91 29.05 3.77 19.25
C LYS A 91 28.59 4.37 17.92
N GLU A 92 29.43 5.26 17.40
CA GLU A 92 29.35 5.93 16.10
C GLU A 92 28.85 4.94 15.02
N GLY A 93 27.66 5.19 14.46
CA GLY A 93 27.07 4.41 13.35
C GLY A 93 25.74 3.71 13.61
N VAL A 94 25.18 3.73 14.84
CA VAL A 94 23.85 3.17 15.09
C VAL A 94 22.76 4.16 14.67
N VAL A 95 22.15 3.88 13.51
CA VAL A 95 20.96 4.54 13.02
C VAL A 95 19.74 3.81 13.59
N SER A 96 18.88 4.54 14.30
CA SER A 96 17.62 3.99 14.80
C SER A 96 16.47 4.34 13.87
N ILE A 97 15.59 3.37 13.63
CA ILE A 97 14.36 3.55 12.87
C ILE A 97 13.30 4.01 13.86
N TRP A 98 12.86 5.27 13.77
CA TRP A 98 11.72 5.75 14.54
C TRP A 98 10.44 5.44 13.78
N LYS A 99 9.47 4.81 14.47
CA LYS A 99 8.15 4.52 13.94
C LYS A 99 7.14 5.40 14.65
N PHE A 100 6.25 6.03 13.88
CA PHE A 100 5.18 6.82 14.47
C PHE A 100 4.25 5.94 15.32
N GLU A 101 4.06 6.36 16.58
CA GLU A 101 3.18 5.70 17.53
C GLU A 101 2.10 6.67 18.03
N GLN A 102 0.88 6.50 17.50
CA GLN A 102 -0.27 7.33 17.81
C GLN A 102 -0.55 7.44 19.33
N ALA A 103 -0.43 6.33 20.06
CA ALA A 103 -0.68 6.30 21.50
C ALA A 103 0.34 7.13 22.27
N GLN A 104 1.62 7.06 21.87
CA GLN A 104 2.69 7.83 22.50
C GLN A 104 2.52 9.32 22.22
N SER A 105 2.26 9.71 20.96
CA SER A 105 1.99 11.11 20.61
C SER A 105 0.77 11.67 21.37
N ARG A 106 -0.27 10.85 21.58
CA ARG A 106 -1.45 11.26 22.36
C ARG A 106 -1.12 11.51 23.82
N ARG A 107 -0.30 10.66 24.46
CA ARG A 107 0.16 10.88 25.84
C ARG A 107 0.97 12.16 25.96
N THR A 108 1.88 12.42 25.03
CA THR A 108 2.66 13.66 25.00
C THR A 108 1.77 14.89 24.79
N LEU A 109 0.72 14.79 23.98
CA LEU A 109 -0.27 15.86 23.83
C LEU A 109 -1.03 16.15 25.14
N VAL A 110 -1.44 15.11 25.88
CA VAL A 110 -2.06 15.27 27.21
C VAL A 110 -1.10 15.95 28.18
N GLN A 111 0.16 15.51 28.22
CA GLN A 111 1.19 16.13 29.06
C GLN A 111 1.37 17.62 28.75
N MET A 112 1.44 18.01 27.47
CA MET A 112 1.50 19.41 27.06
C MET A 112 0.30 20.21 27.57
N VAL A 113 -0.91 19.67 27.41
CA VAL A 113 -2.14 20.36 27.85
C VAL A 113 -2.15 20.57 29.37
N ILE A 114 -1.65 19.61 30.15
CA ILE A 114 -1.57 19.70 31.61
C ILE A 114 -0.48 20.68 32.04
N ILE A 115 0.73 20.57 31.47
CA ILE A 115 1.89 21.40 31.85
C ILE A 115 1.66 22.87 31.50
N ASP A 116 1.10 23.14 30.33
CA ASP A 116 0.88 24.51 29.82
C ASP A 116 -0.52 25.04 30.19
N GLU A 117 -1.28 24.33 31.04
CA GLU A 117 -2.63 24.66 31.48
C GLU A 117 -3.58 25.07 30.33
N LEU A 118 -3.48 24.37 29.21
CA LEU A 118 -4.27 24.69 28.03
C LEU A 118 -5.69 24.17 28.16
N LEU A 119 -6.65 24.90 27.61
CA LEU A 119 -8.02 24.39 27.48
C LEU A 119 -8.03 23.16 26.57
N PHE A 120 -8.75 22.11 26.96
CA PHE A 120 -8.93 20.91 26.14
C PHE A 120 -9.46 21.22 24.73
N SER A 121 -10.26 22.29 24.56
CA SER A 121 -10.76 22.73 23.26
C SER A 121 -9.68 23.25 22.30
N PHE A 122 -8.47 23.54 22.80
CA PHE A 122 -7.36 24.03 22.00
C PHE A 122 -7.03 23.09 20.83
N ILE A 123 -7.00 21.77 21.07
CA ILE A 123 -6.64 20.78 20.06
C ILE A 123 -7.70 20.66 18.95
N GLU A 124 -8.92 21.10 19.19
CA GLU A 124 -10.00 21.07 18.20
C GLU A 124 -10.04 22.33 17.32
N LYS A 125 -9.29 23.37 17.69
CA LYS A 125 -9.24 24.63 16.93
C LYS A 125 -8.61 24.40 15.55
N LYS A 126 -9.11 25.16 14.57
CA LYS A 126 -8.67 25.07 13.16
C LYS A 126 -7.16 25.26 13.00
N GLY A 127 -6.56 26.18 13.78
CA GLY A 127 -5.12 26.42 13.75
C GLY A 127 -4.30 25.19 14.11
N PHE A 128 -4.60 24.56 15.25
CA PHE A 128 -3.93 23.33 15.70
C PHE A 128 -4.13 22.18 14.71
N LYS A 129 -5.36 21.99 14.22
CA LYS A 129 -5.66 20.96 13.20
C LYS A 129 -4.86 21.15 11.92
N ASN A 130 -4.72 22.38 11.44
CA ASN A 130 -3.95 22.68 10.23
C ASN A 130 -2.45 22.47 10.46
N PHE A 131 -1.93 22.88 11.62
CA PHE A 131 -0.54 22.65 11.98
C PHE A 131 -0.21 21.14 12.00
N MET A 132 -1.02 20.34 12.70
CA MET A 132 -0.80 18.90 12.80
C MET A 132 -0.91 18.17 11.47
N LYS A 133 -1.79 18.63 10.56
CA LYS A 133 -1.88 18.06 9.20
C LYS A 133 -0.58 18.20 8.40
N VAL A 134 0.20 19.25 8.65
CA VAL A 134 1.48 19.50 7.97
C VAL A 134 2.63 18.79 8.67
N THR A 135 2.64 18.77 10.01
CA THR A 135 3.74 18.16 10.77
C THR A 135 3.65 16.65 10.83
N VAL A 136 2.49 16.10 11.18
CA VAL A 136 2.25 14.66 11.33
C VAL A 136 0.87 14.33 10.79
N SER A 137 0.75 14.20 9.48
CA SER A 137 -0.52 13.97 8.79
C SER A 137 -1.27 12.71 9.23
N GLN A 138 -0.53 11.71 9.74
CA GLN A 138 -1.06 10.46 10.27
C GLN A 138 -1.61 10.58 11.70
N PHE A 139 -1.32 11.68 12.41
CA PHE A 139 -1.79 11.85 13.77
C PHE A 139 -3.30 12.11 13.81
N HIS A 140 -4.04 11.14 14.33
CA HIS A 140 -5.46 11.30 14.58
C HIS A 140 -5.69 12.17 15.82
N ILE A 141 -6.07 13.43 15.60
CA ILE A 141 -6.32 14.38 16.68
C ILE A 141 -7.51 13.86 17.53
N PRO A 142 -7.31 13.60 18.84
CA PRO A 142 -8.39 13.13 19.70
C PRO A 142 -9.44 14.24 19.91
N SER A 143 -10.65 13.86 20.29
CA SER A 143 -11.64 14.82 20.77
C SER A 143 -11.29 15.30 22.18
N CYS A 144 -11.84 16.43 22.61
CA CYS A 144 -11.71 16.90 24.00
C CYS A 144 -12.13 15.82 24.99
N ARG A 145 -13.26 15.12 24.72
CA ARG A 145 -13.77 14.06 25.59
C ARG A 145 -12.78 12.89 25.70
N THR A 146 -12.11 12.55 24.61
CA THR A 146 -11.07 11.51 24.61
C THR A 146 -9.87 11.99 25.40
N LEU A 147 -9.43 13.23 25.19
CA LEU A 147 -8.28 13.81 25.87
C LEU A 147 -8.49 13.87 27.39
N THR A 148 -9.67 14.31 27.85
CA THR A 148 -10.03 14.34 29.28
C THR A 148 -10.04 12.96 29.93
N ARG A 149 -10.34 11.89 29.17
CA ARG A 149 -10.28 10.51 29.68
C ARG A 149 -8.86 9.94 29.75
N ASP A 150 -7.93 10.55 29.03
CA ASP A 150 -6.51 10.17 29.03
C ASP A 150 -5.69 10.95 30.08
N CYS A 151 -6.29 11.96 30.73
CA CYS A 151 -5.71 12.70 31.87
C CYS A 151 -5.72 11.89 33.17
#